data_AF-A0A915E5F4-F1
#
_entry.id   AF-A0A915E5F4-F1
#
_cell.length_a   1.000
_cell.length_b   1.000
_cell.length_c   1.000
_cell.angle_alpha   90.00
_cell.angle_beta   90.00
_cell.angle_gamma   90.00
#
_symmetry.space_group_name_H-M   'P 1'
#
loop_
_entity.id
_entity.type
_entity.pdbx_description
1 polymer ?
#
loop_
_entity_poly.entity_id
_entity_poly.type
_entity_poly.pdbx_seq_one_letter_code
_entity_poly.pdbx_strand_id
1 'polypeptide(L)' 'MLQTEKEWETRLLIERSTAIKCPSIGLQLANTKKIQQVLSEPGIVEKFLDLENAQNVRKTFAKQWDWKRRMTALIKLFK' A
#
# COMPACT_ATOMS: atom_id res chain seq x y z
N MET A 1 11.61 6.96 -18.44
CA MET A 1 12.43 8.11 -18.02
C MET A 1 12.73 7.94 -16.54
N LEU A 2 14.01 7.95 -16.17
CA LEU A 2 14.42 8.01 -14.76
C LEU A 2 14.39 9.47 -14.32
N GLN A 3 13.86 9.73 -13.13
CA GLN A 3 13.85 11.08 -12.55
C GLN A 3 15.28 11.47 -12.17
N THR A 4 15.65 12.70 -12.47
CA THR A 4 16.92 13.32 -12.12
C THR A 4 16.96 13.70 -10.64
N GLU A 5 18.17 13.88 -10.10
CA GLU A 5 18.35 14.28 -8.69
C GLU A 5 17.64 15.61 -8.37
N LYS A 6 17.70 16.58 -9.29
CA LYS A 6 17.03 17.88 -9.12
C LYS A 6 15.51 17.76 -8.99
N GLU A 7 14.90 16.80 -9.69
CA GLU A 7 13.46 16.53 -9.57
C GLU A 7 13.12 15.94 -8.18
N TRP A 8 13.99 15.07 -7.65
CA TRP A 8 13.84 14.53 -6.29
C TRP A 8 14.02 15.59 -5.21
N GLU A 9 15.04 16.45 -5.32
CA GLU A 9 15.26 17.57 -4.41
C GLU A 9 14.06 18.53 -4.39
N THR A 10 13.52 18.85 -5.57
CA THR A 10 12.33 19.69 -5.71
C THR A 10 11.11 19.03 -5.07
N ARG A 11 10.91 17.73 -5.30
CA ARG A 11 9.81 17.00 -4.66
C ARG A 11 9.95 16.99 -3.14
N LEU A 12 11.16 16.79 -2.61
CA LEU A 12 11.42 16.81 -1.18
C LEU A 12 11.12 18.18 -0.56
N LEU A 13 11.50 19.27 -1.23
CA LEU A 13 11.19 20.63 -0.80
C LEU A 13 9.67 20.86 -0.73
N ILE A 14 8.93 20.44 -1.76
CA ILE A 14 7.47 20.54 -1.80
C ILE A 14 6.84 19.74 -0.65
N GLU A 15 7.25 18.49 -0.44
CA GLU A 15 6.69 17.63 0.61
C GLU A 15 6.96 18.17 2.03
N ARG A 16 8.11 18.81 2.25
CA ARG A 16 8.48 19.42 3.56
C ARG A 16 7.86 20.79 3.81
N SER A 17 7.26 21.43 2.79
CA SER A 17 6.61 22.73 2.94
C SER A 17 5.29 22.64 3.73
N THR A 18 4.74 23.79 4.13
CA THR A 18 3.40 23.91 4.74
C THR A 18 2.26 23.95 3.71
N ALA A 19 2.58 23.90 2.41
CA ALA A 19 1.56 23.87 1.36
C ALA A 19 0.68 22.61 1.50
N ILE A 20 -0.56 22.71 1.03
CA ILE A 20 -1.47 21.57 0.86
C ILE A 20 -1.07 20.84 -0.43
N LYS A 21 -0.87 19.52 -0.37
CA LYS A 21 -0.47 18.68 -1.51
C LYS A 21 -1.68 17.91 -2.03
N CYS A 22 -1.73 17.68 -3.34
CA CYS A 22 -2.77 16.88 -3.98
C CYS A 22 -2.16 16.00 -5.10
N PRO A 23 -1.79 14.73 -4.82
CA PRO A 23 -1.72 14.07 -3.51
C PRO A 23 -0.42 14.39 -2.75
N SER A 24 -0.40 14.16 -1.43
CA SER A 24 0.85 14.05 -0.67
C SER A 24 1.59 12.75 -0.99
N ILE A 25 2.88 12.67 -0.66
CA ILE A 25 3.66 11.43 -0.84
C ILE A 25 3.03 10.23 -0.11
N GLY A 26 2.47 10.45 1.09
CA GLY A 26 1.78 9.40 1.86
C GLY A 26 0.57 8.83 1.12
N LEU A 27 -0.27 9.71 0.56
CA LEU A 27 -1.44 9.28 -0.21
C LEU A 27 -1.05 8.62 -1.54
N GLN A 28 0.02 9.09 -2.18
CA GLN A 28 0.58 8.46 -3.37
C GLN A 28 1.03 7.01 -3.08
N LEU A 29 1.74 6.78 -1.97
CA LEU A 29 2.24 5.46 -1.58
C LEU A 29 1.12 4.50 -1.11
N ALA A 30 0.09 5.03 -0.47
CA ALA A 30 -1.09 4.26 -0.06
C ALA A 30 -1.81 3.59 -1.25
N ASN A 31 -1.74 4.20 -2.45
CA ASN A 31 -2.38 3.68 -3.66
C ASN A 31 -1.53 2.67 -4.45
N THR A 32 -0.42 2.19 -3.89
CA THR A 32 0.43 1.19 -4.56
C THR A 32 -0.20 -0.21 -4.55
N LYS A 33 0.15 -1.03 -5.54
CA LYS A 33 -0.33 -2.43 -5.66
C LYS A 33 0.02 -3.30 -4.46
N LYS A 34 1.14 -3.03 -3.80
CA LYS A 34 1.51 -3.76 -2.58
C LYS A 34 0.57 -3.43 -1.43
N ILE A 35 0.20 -2.16 -1.24
CA ILE A 35 -0.78 -1.78 -0.22
C ILE A 35 -2.15 -2.38 -0.56
N GLN A 36 -2.57 -2.35 -1.83
CA GLN A 36 -3.80 -3.02 -2.27
C GLN A 36 -3.82 -4.52 -1.88
N GLN A 37 -2.71 -5.22 -2.09
CA GLN A 37 -2.58 -6.63 -1.68
C GLN A 37 -2.63 -6.80 -0.16
N VAL A 38 -1.91 -5.97 0.59
CA VAL A 38 -1.88 -6.03 2.06
C VAL A 38 -3.27 -5.77 2.66
N LEU A 39 -4.01 -4.78 2.13
CA LEU A 39 -5.38 -4.49 2.56
C LEU A 39 -6.34 -5.66 2.31
N SER A 40 -6.07 -6.49 1.29
CA SER A 40 -6.88 -7.68 1.01
C SER A 40 -6.67 -8.84 2.00
N GLU A 41 -5.66 -8.75 2.87
CA GLU A 41 -5.38 -9.80 3.85
C GLU A 41 -6.45 -9.85 4.96
N PRO A 42 -6.66 -11.02 5.59
CA PRO A 42 -7.61 -11.16 6.70
C PRO A 42 -7.29 -10.21 7.85
N GLY A 43 -8.31 -9.48 8.35
CA GLY A 43 -8.20 -8.57 9.49
C GLY A 43 -7.48 -7.23 9.24
N ILE A 44 -7.00 -6.93 8.03
CA ILE A 44 -6.27 -5.68 7.77
C ILE A 44 -7.21 -4.50 7.49
N VAL A 45 -8.21 -4.66 6.63
CA VAL A 45 -9.13 -3.57 6.28
C VAL A 45 -10.01 -3.14 7.47
N GLU A 46 -10.33 -4.07 8.37
CA GLU A 46 -11.08 -3.84 9.61
C GLU A 46 -10.35 -2.92 10.60
N LYS A 47 -9.04 -2.69 10.41
CA LYS A 47 -8.30 -1.73 11.22
C LYS A 47 -8.60 -0.28 10.85
N PHE A 48 -9.21 -0.06 9.68
CA PHE A 48 -9.41 1.27 9.11
C PHE A 48 -10.89 1.62 8.89
N LEU A 49 -11.77 0.60 8.84
CA LEU A 49 -13.20 0.76 8.57
C LEU A 49 -14.01 0.02 9.64
N ASP A 50 -15.24 0.49 9.90
CA ASP A 50 -16.22 -0.28 10.67
C ASP A 50 -16.58 -1.61 9.98
N LEU A 51 -17.26 -2.49 10.71
CA LEU A 51 -17.54 -3.85 10.27
C LEU A 51 -18.36 -3.89 8.97
N GLU A 52 -19.37 -3.03 8.82
CA GLU A 52 -20.24 -3.00 7.65
C GLU A 52 -19.48 -2.55 6.40
N ASN A 53 -18.74 -1.44 6.50
CA ASN A 53 -17.93 -0.92 5.41
C ASN A 53 -16.78 -1.86 5.05
N ALA A 54 -16.12 -2.47 6.03
CA ALA A 54 -15.07 -3.47 5.79
C ALA A 54 -15.61 -4.67 5.00
N GLN A 55 -16.80 -5.19 5.35
CA GLN A 55 -17.44 -6.28 4.62
C GLN A 55 -17.78 -5.88 3.18
N ASN A 56 -18.32 -4.68 2.98
CA ASN A 56 -18.68 -4.18 1.65
C ASN A 56 -17.44 -4.01 0.76
N VAL A 57 -16.35 -3.43 1.29
CA VAL A 57 -15.08 -3.29 0.58
C VAL A 57 -14.47 -4.67 0.26
N ARG A 58 -14.48 -5.62 1.21
CA ARG A 58 -13.94 -6.98 0.97
C ARG A 58 -14.60 -7.69 -0.20
N LYS A 59 -15.92 -7.53 -0.39
CA LYS A 59 -16.66 -8.13 -1.51
C LYS A 59 -16.12 -7.68 -2.88
N THR A 60 -15.47 -6.51 -2.94
CA THR A 60 -14.90 -5.96 -4.19
C THR A 60 -13.49 -6.49 -4.50
N PHE A 61 -12.82 -7.13 -3.55
CA PHE A 61 -11.43 -7.55 -3.73
C PHE A 61 -11.34 -8.85 -4.54
N ALA A 62 -10.58 -8.82 -5.64
CA ALA A 62 -10.05 -10.02 -6.25
C ALA A 62 -8.94 -10.63 -5.37
N LYS A 63 -8.73 -11.95 -5.49
CA LYS A 63 -7.64 -12.64 -4.78
C LYS A 63 -6.28 -12.09 -5.24
N GLN A 64 -5.46 -11.69 -4.29
CA GLN A 64 -4.11 -11.15 -4.51
C GLN A 64 -3.13 -11.90 -3.60
N TRP A 65 -1.92 -12.16 -4.09
CA TRP A 65 -0.93 -12.95 -3.36
C TRP A 65 0.44 -12.27 -3.40
N ASP A 66 1.16 -12.34 -2.28
CA ASP A 66 2.57 -11.97 -2.20
C ASP A 66 3.45 -13.22 -2.39
N TRP A 67 4.29 -13.18 -3.42
CA TRP A 67 5.22 -14.26 -3.74
C TRP A 67 6.27 -14.46 -2.65
N LYS A 68 6.74 -13.39 -1.99
CA LYS A 68 7.77 -13.48 -0.94
C LYS A 68 7.24 -14.24 0.27
N ARG A 69 5.98 -13.99 0.65
CA ARG A 69 5.33 -14.63 1.80
C ARG A 69 5.08 -16.11 1.58
N ARG A 70 4.77 -16.50 0.33
CA ARG A 70 4.54 -17.90 -0.06
C ARG A 70 5.82 -18.74 0.00
N MET A 71 6.96 -18.19 -0.41
CA MET A 71 8.25 -18.88 -0.30
C MET A 71 8.66 -19.12 1.16
N THR A 72 8.47 -18.13 2.05
CA THR A 72 8.79 -18.28 3.48
C THR A 72 7.92 -19.34 4.15
N ALA A 73 6.64 -19.45 3.79
CA ALA A 73 5.74 -20.49 4.30
C ALA A 73 6.15 -21.88 3.81
N LEU A 74 6.52 -22.02 2.53
CA LEU A 74 6.99 -23.28 1.96
C LEU A 74 8.29 -23.75 2.62
N ILE A 75 9.27 -22.87 2.84
CA ILE A 75 10.53 -23.22 3.51
C ILE A 75 10.29 -23.70 4.96
N LYS A 76 9.28 -23.15 5.66
CA LYS A 76 8.88 -23.60 7.00
C LYS A 76 8.15 -24.96 7.02
N LEU A 77 7.61 -25.41 5.89
CA LEU A 77 6.93 -26.70 5.75
C LEU A 77 7.88 -27.84 5.35
N PHE A 78 9.07 -27.50 4.84
CA PHE A 78 10.11 -28.45 4.42
C PHE A 78 11.36 -28.43 5.32
N LYS A 79 11.24 -27.86 6.52
CA LYS A 79 12.19 -27.99 7.64
C LYS A 79 11.44 -28.53 8.84
#